data_AF-A0A0F8XBX0-F1
#
_entry.id   AF-A0A0F8XBX0-F1
#
_cell.length_a   1.000
_cell.length_b   1.000
_cell.length_c   1.000
_cell.angle_alpha   90.00
_cell.angle_beta   90.00
_cell.angle_gamma   90.00
#
_symmetry.space_group_name_H-M   'P 1'
#
loop_
_entity.id
_entity.type
_entity.pdbx_description
1 polymer ?
#
loop_
_entity_poly.entity_id
_entity_poly.type
_entity_poly.pdbx_seq_one_letter_code
_entity_poly.pdbx_strand_id
1 'polypeptide(L)' 'MMEQTREVLTPEQAAEYLQVNRETIYRYIRQGKLAASKLGRTYR' A
#
# COMPACT_ATOMS: atom_id res chain seq x y z
N MET A 1 -5.62 0.63 -26.32
CA MET A 1 -5.58 -0.12 -25.04
C MET A 1 -5.47 0.92 -23.94
N MET A 2 -6.35 0.92 -22.94
CA MET A 2 -6.28 1.87 -21.84
C MET A 2 -5.18 1.39 -20.89
N GLU A 3 -4.07 2.11 -20.84
CA GLU A 3 -3.03 1.92 -19.85
C GLU A 3 -3.61 2.33 -18.50
N GLN A 4 -4.09 1.35 -17.73
CA GLN A 4 -4.42 1.58 -16.33
C GLN A 4 -3.10 1.75 -15.60
N THR A 5 -2.63 3.00 -15.50
CA THR A 5 -1.57 3.39 -14.59
C THR A 5 -2.00 2.93 -13.21
N ARG A 6 -1.43 1.82 -12.71
CA ARG A 6 -1.73 1.35 -11.37
C ARG A 6 -1.23 2.42 -10.42
N GLU A 7 -2.14 3.13 -9.79
CA GLU A 7 -1.79 4.13 -8.80
C GLU A 7 -1.09 3.44 -7.63
N VAL A 8 0.16 3.81 -7.41
CA VAL A 8 1.01 3.25 -6.36
C VAL A 8 0.87 4.15 -5.13
N LEU A 9 0.34 3.60 -4.05
CA LEU A 9 0.05 4.35 -2.82
C LEU A 9 1.16 4.18 -1.80
N THR A 10 1.44 5.24 -1.05
CA THR A 10 2.17 5.11 0.21
C THR A 10 1.32 4.37 1.25
N PRO A 11 1.93 3.75 2.29
CA PRO A 11 1.18 3.15 3.39
C PRO A 11 0.25 4.14 4.09
N GLU A 12 0.65 5.40 4.16
CA GLU A 12 -0.15 6.51 4.70
C GLU A 12 -1.39 6.77 3.84
N GLN A 13 -1.23 6.89 2.52
CA GLN A 13 -2.35 7.07 1.58
C GLN A 13 -3.26 5.84 1.54
N ALA A 14 -2.72 4.63 1.58
CA ALA A 14 -3.51 3.40 1.64
C ALA A 14 -4.33 3.32 2.94
N ALA A 15 -3.76 3.76 4.06
CA ALA A 15 -4.45 3.83 5.34
C ALA A 15 -5.63 4.81 5.29
N GLU A 16 -5.41 6.00 4.73
CA GLU A 16 -6.46 7.00 4.50
C GLU A 16 -7.53 6.47 3.55
N TYR A 17 -7.15 5.89 2.40
CA TYR A 17 -8.10 5.34 1.43
C TYR A 17 -8.97 4.22 2.01
N LEU A 18 -8.35 3.28 2.74
CA LEU A 18 -9.06 2.15 3.34
C LEU A 18 -9.70 2.47 4.70
N GLN A 19 -9.52 3.69 5.21
CA GLN A 19 -10.03 4.13 6.52
C GLN A 19 -9.57 3.20 7.66
N VAL A 20 -8.30 2.81 7.63
CA VAL A 20 -7.67 1.99 8.67
C VAL A 20 -6.43 2.70 9.22
N ASN A 21 -5.92 2.23 10.35
CA ASN A 21 -4.64 2.74 10.84
C ASN A 21 -3.47 2.25 9.95
N ARG A 22 -2.41 3.06 9.90
CA ARG A 22 -1.20 2.74 9.15
C ARG A 22 -0.58 1.39 9.54
N GLU A 23 -0.64 1.03 10.82
CA GLU A 23 -0.13 -0.27 11.33
C GLU A 23 -0.87 -1.47 10.74
N THR A 24 -2.17 -1.33 10.44
CA THR A 24 -2.97 -2.35 9.75
C THR A 24 -2.46 -2.55 8.33
N ILE A 25 -2.09 -1.48 7.60
CA ILE A 25 -1.47 -1.60 6.28
C ILE A 25 -0.17 -2.42 6.36
N TYR A 26 0.75 -2.07 7.27
CA TYR A 26 1.98 -2.84 7.46
C TYR A 26 1.73 -4.29 7.90
N ARG A 27 0.68 -4.55 8.69
CA ARG A 27 0.28 -5.91 9.06
C ARG A 27 -0.23 -6.69 7.84
N TYR A 28 -1.04 -6.07 6.98
CA TYR A 28 -1.56 -6.69 5.77
C TYR A 28 -0.46 -6.97 4.74
N ILE A 29 0.50 -6.06 4.57
CA ILE A 29 1.69 -6.29 3.74
C ILE A 29 2.47 -7.52 4.25
N ARG A 30 2.76 -7.58 5.56
CA ARG A 30 3.46 -8.73 6.19
C ARG A 30 2.68 -10.04 6.09
N GLN A 31 1.36 -9.98 6.03
CA GLN A 31 0.48 -11.14 5.86
C GLN A 31 0.27 -11.51 4.37
N GLY A 32 0.82 -10.75 3.42
CA GLY A 32 0.59 -10.95 1.98
C GLY A 32 -0.82 -10.57 1.50
N LYS A 33 -1.61 -9.88 2.34
CA LYS A 33 -2.98 -9.44 2.00
C LYS A 33 -3.00 -8.16 1.15
N LEU A 34 -1.93 -7.36 1.22
CA LEU A 34 -1.73 -6.21 0.36
C LEU A 34 -0.43 -6.40 -0.42
N ALA A 35 -0.51 -6.26 -1.74
CA ALA A 35 0.66 -6.21 -2.60
C ALA A 35 1.40 -4.90 -2.35
N ALA A 36 2.69 -5.01 -2.05
CA ALA A 36 3.56 -3.85 -1.87
C ALA A 36 5.00 -4.20 -2.26
N SER A 37 5.70 -3.20 -2.75
CA SER A 37 7.13 -3.22 -3.02
C SER A 37 7.86 -2.32 -2.04
N LYS A 38 9.01 -2.75 -1.54
CA LYS A 38 9.84 -1.92 -0.67
C LYS A 38 10.67 -0.97 -1.53
N LEU A 39 10.46 0.33 -1.35
CA LEU A 39 11.22 1.39 -2.01
C LEU A 39 12.03 2.14 -0.94
N GLY A 40 13.32 1.81 -0.85
CA GLY A 40 14.19 2.33 0.21
C GLY A 40 13.74 1.86 1.60
N ARG A 41 13.33 2.81 2.45
CA ARG A 41 12.90 2.54 3.84
C ARG A 41 11.38 2.40 4.00
N THR A 42 10.60 2.62 2.95
CA THR A 42 9.14 2.62 2.99
C THR A 42 8.55 1.63 1.98
N TYR A 43 7.29 1.25 2.16
CA TYR A 43 6.54 0.47 1.16
C TYR A 43 5.86 1.40 0.16
N ARG A 44 5.50 0.82 -0.97
CA ARG A 44 4.77 1.38 -2.10
C ARG A 44 3.88 0.29 -2.68
#